data_AF-A0A925AVC4-F1
#
_entry.id   AF-A0A925AVC4-F1
#
_cell.length_a   1.000
_cell.length_b   1.000
_cell.length_c   1.000
_cell.angle_alpha   90.00
_cell.angle_beta   90.00
_cell.angle_gamma   90.00
#
_symmetry.space_group_name_H-M   'P 1'
#
loop_
_entity.id
_entity.type
_entity.pdbx_description
1 polymer ?
#
loop_
_entity_poly.entity_id
_entity_poly.type
_entity_poly.pdbx_seq_one_letter_code
_entity_poly.pdbx_strand_id
1 'polypeptide(L)'
;MDDLDRLYNRLVENIRSSYPEYMSRPFEVSELYQTLVPYRHNRRELQIDTNGDYEIALLRLLAGERGYLQGESAMHDMVKRELATPNPNSAIFREFAARQVSLGAEVARTSAREEPRAEPVREQRPIREQAAELPYASDIPPRYEEAVSRSQPISSRDYAFGSGASSQSAASAAVAPPASPATPPSFTASPPASTQMPASSQASTSAQIPTPAQAAPASPARGSVQSGVVGGQCRYCSGALPSGRRTVYCPHCGQNLTIQRCPACATELEMGWKHCITCGRGVGGL
;
A
#
# COMPACT_ATOMS: atom_id res chain seq x y z
N MET A 1 10.56 4.59 15.02
CA MET A 1 9.99 5.20 13.80
C MET A 1 8.61 4.62 13.65
N ASP A 2 7.61 5.48 13.79
CA ASP A 2 6.19 5.11 13.84
C ASP A 2 5.62 4.86 12.43
N ASP A 3 4.40 4.34 12.32
CA ASP A 3 3.79 4.06 11.00
C ASP A 3 3.53 5.35 10.21
N LEU A 4 3.19 6.43 10.93
CA LEU A 4 3.10 7.79 10.41
C LEU A 4 4.44 8.28 9.82
N ASP A 5 5.56 7.91 10.44
CA ASP A 5 6.90 8.35 10.03
C ASP A 5 7.33 7.64 8.75
N ARG A 6 7.01 6.34 8.64
CA ARG A 6 7.23 5.54 7.45
C ARG A 6 6.39 6.04 6.29
N LEU A 7 5.12 6.36 6.55
CA LEU A 7 4.19 6.96 5.58
C LEU A 7 4.72 8.31 5.06
N TYR A 8 5.18 9.18 5.95
CA TYR A 8 5.76 10.48 5.57
C TYR A 8 7.07 10.35 4.80
N ASN A 9 8.00 9.51 5.28
CA ASN A 9 9.29 9.33 4.62
C ASN A 9 9.11 8.77 3.20
N ARG A 10 8.21 7.79 3.01
CA ARG A 10 7.91 7.24 1.68
C ARG A 10 7.17 8.23 0.77
N LEU A 11 6.29 9.08 1.33
CA LEU A 11 5.70 10.20 0.60
C LEU A 11 6.76 11.16 0.06
N VAL A 12 7.70 11.58 0.92
CA VAL A 12 8.79 12.50 0.56
C VAL A 12 9.75 11.87 -0.45
N GLU A 13 10.03 10.57 -0.33
CA GLU A 13 10.85 9.81 -1.29
C GLU A 13 10.18 9.74 -2.67
N ASN A 14 8.91 9.31 -2.75
CA ASN A 14 8.17 9.17 -4.00
C ASN A 14 7.97 10.53 -4.72
N ILE A 15 7.76 11.62 -3.95
CA ILE A 15 7.74 12.98 -4.49
C ILE A 15 9.11 13.34 -5.08
N ARG A 16 10.21 13.11 -4.35
CA ARG A 16 11.57 13.41 -4.81
C ARG A 16 12.00 12.59 -6.04
N SER A 17 11.56 11.33 -6.16
CA SER A 17 11.92 10.46 -7.28
C SER A 17 11.11 10.70 -8.55
N SER A 18 9.85 11.11 -8.41
CA SER A 18 8.87 10.99 -9.50
C SER A 18 8.07 12.26 -9.81
N TYR A 19 7.91 13.16 -8.84
CA TYR A 19 7.05 14.35 -8.96
C TYR A 19 7.61 15.55 -8.16
N PRO A 20 8.84 16.01 -8.44
CA PRO A 20 9.54 17.02 -7.63
C PRO A 20 8.79 18.36 -7.50
N GLU A 21 7.88 18.68 -8.43
CA GLU A 21 7.00 19.84 -8.40
C GLU A 21 6.14 19.94 -7.13
N TYR A 22 5.69 18.81 -6.57
CA TYR A 22 4.90 18.78 -5.32
C TYR A 22 5.73 19.07 -4.06
N MET A 23 7.06 19.26 -4.17
CA MET A 23 7.86 19.84 -3.06
C MET A 23 7.59 21.33 -2.84
N SER A 24 7.09 22.04 -3.88
CA SER A 24 6.80 23.48 -3.83
C SER A 24 5.34 23.84 -4.08
N ARG A 25 4.57 22.93 -4.68
CA ARG A 25 3.18 23.14 -5.08
C ARG A 25 2.22 22.35 -4.17
N PRO A 26 1.07 22.91 -3.77
CA PRO A 26 0.02 22.13 -3.12
C PRO A 26 -0.55 21.07 -4.05
N PHE A 27 -0.93 19.93 -3.48
CA PHE A 27 -1.50 18.76 -4.15
C PHE A 27 -2.76 18.28 -3.42
N GLU A 28 -3.59 17.47 -4.06
CA GLU A 28 -4.83 17.00 -3.48
C GLU A 28 -4.66 15.80 -2.53
N VAL A 29 -5.57 15.69 -1.55
CA VAL A 29 -5.72 14.47 -0.74
C VAL A 29 -6.06 13.25 -1.63
N SER A 30 -6.69 13.46 -2.79
CA SER A 30 -6.89 12.43 -3.82
C SER A 30 -5.56 11.86 -4.33
N GLU A 31 -4.63 12.72 -4.75
CA GLU A 31 -3.31 12.37 -5.28
C GLU A 31 -2.46 11.65 -4.22
N LEU A 32 -2.59 12.03 -2.94
CA LEU A 32 -1.89 11.41 -1.80
C LEU A 32 -2.05 9.89 -1.75
N TYR A 33 -3.28 9.36 -1.81
CA TYR A 33 -3.54 7.92 -1.69
C TYR A 33 -3.72 7.18 -3.04
N GLN A 34 -3.99 7.90 -4.14
CA GLN A 34 -4.15 7.30 -5.47
C GLN A 34 -2.85 7.24 -6.28
N THR A 35 -1.98 8.24 -6.11
CA THR A 35 -0.78 8.43 -6.94
C THR A 35 0.51 8.33 -6.11
N LEU A 36 0.60 9.06 -5.00
CA LEU A 36 1.87 9.28 -4.29
C LEU A 36 2.23 8.13 -3.34
N VAL A 37 1.31 7.63 -2.51
CA VAL A 37 1.55 6.46 -1.64
C VAL A 37 0.42 5.42 -1.70
N PRO A 38 0.16 4.77 -2.86
CA PRO A 38 -0.89 3.75 -2.92
C PRO A 38 -0.55 2.53 -2.05
N TYR A 39 -1.47 2.15 -1.15
CA TYR A 39 -1.29 1.07 -0.17
C TYR A 39 -0.72 -0.23 -0.79
N ARG A 40 -1.31 -0.72 -1.89
CA ARG A 40 -0.88 -1.97 -2.55
C ARG A 40 0.58 -1.97 -3.03
N HIS A 41 1.13 -0.81 -3.39
CA HIS A 41 2.51 -0.69 -3.86
C HIS A 41 3.49 -0.54 -2.70
N ASN A 42 3.14 0.24 -1.67
CA ASN A 42 4.06 0.64 -0.60
C ASN A 42 3.98 -0.24 0.67
N ARG A 43 2.97 -1.13 0.79
CA ARG A 43 2.72 -1.97 2.00
C ARG A 43 3.98 -2.55 2.65
N ARG A 44 4.87 -3.13 1.84
CA ARG A 44 6.08 -3.84 2.30
C ARG A 44 7.09 -2.93 3.00
N GLU A 45 7.21 -1.69 2.53
CA GLU A 45 8.18 -0.70 3.00
C GLU A 45 7.60 0.07 4.19
N LEU A 46 6.30 0.36 4.13
CA LEU A 46 5.52 0.92 5.24
C LEU A 46 5.44 -0.02 6.44
N GLN A 47 5.59 -1.34 6.25
CA GLN A 47 5.41 -2.39 7.27
C GLN A 47 3.99 -2.44 7.89
N ILE A 48 3.02 -1.82 7.20
CA ILE A 48 1.62 -1.80 7.60
C ILE A 48 0.90 -3.02 6.99
N ASP A 49 0.32 -3.89 7.82
CA ASP A 49 -0.22 -5.18 7.34
C ASP A 49 -1.70 -5.16 6.90
N THR A 50 -2.52 -4.23 7.38
CA THR A 50 -3.92 -4.08 6.96
C THR A 50 -4.20 -2.74 6.28
N ASN A 51 -5.25 -2.69 5.46
CA ASN A 51 -5.71 -1.43 4.87
C ASN A 51 -6.29 -0.47 5.92
N GLY A 52 -6.85 -0.99 7.03
CA GLY A 52 -7.39 -0.16 8.11
C GLY A 52 -6.30 0.64 8.81
N ASP A 53 -5.18 -0.02 9.15
CA ASP A 53 -4.02 0.62 9.75
C ASP A 53 -3.42 1.70 8.83
N TYR A 54 -3.37 1.43 7.51
CA TYR A 54 -2.96 2.42 6.51
C TYR A 54 -3.91 3.63 6.47
N GLU A 55 -5.23 3.40 6.47
CA GLU A 55 -6.21 4.49 6.49
C GLU A 55 -6.16 5.30 7.81
N ILE A 56 -5.90 4.67 8.96
CA ILE A 56 -5.67 5.36 10.23
C ILE A 56 -4.37 6.18 10.21
N ALA A 57 -3.26 5.63 9.67
CA ALA A 57 -2.01 6.37 9.51
C ALA A 57 -2.18 7.57 8.54
N LEU A 58 -2.97 7.42 7.48
CA LEU A 58 -3.35 8.48 6.56
C LEU A 58 -4.19 9.57 7.24
N LEU A 59 -5.14 9.19 8.09
CA LEU A 59 -5.91 10.15 8.90
C LEU A 59 -5.04 10.88 9.92
N ARG A 60 -4.08 10.22 10.58
CA ARG A 60 -3.10 10.89 11.46
C ARG A 60 -2.27 11.93 10.70
N LEU A 61 -1.82 11.58 9.50
CA LEU A 61 -1.11 12.51 8.61
C LEU A 61 -1.99 13.72 8.22
N LEU A 62 -3.27 13.47 7.88
CA LEU A 62 -4.25 14.52 7.53
C LEU A 62 -4.77 15.32 8.75
N ALA A 63 -4.65 14.81 9.97
CA ALA A 63 -4.86 15.58 11.20
C ALA A 63 -3.75 16.63 11.44
N GLY A 64 -2.68 16.61 10.64
CA GLY A 64 -1.50 17.45 10.85
C GLY A 64 -0.63 16.96 12.01
N GLU A 65 -0.73 15.68 12.38
CA GLU A 65 0.09 15.11 13.45
C GLU A 65 1.58 15.29 13.14
N ARG A 66 2.34 15.77 14.14
CA ARG A 66 3.77 16.12 14.04
C ARG A 66 4.13 17.15 12.95
N GLY A 67 3.15 17.87 12.38
CA GLY A 67 3.36 18.95 11.42
C GLY A 67 3.84 18.51 10.03
N TYR A 68 3.67 17.22 9.70
CA TYR A 68 4.17 16.62 8.45
C TYR A 68 3.50 17.18 7.18
N LEU A 69 2.20 17.45 7.23
CA LEU A 69 1.45 18.15 6.19
C LEU A 69 0.91 19.49 6.71
N GLN A 70 0.86 20.47 5.83
CA GLN A 70 0.16 21.73 6.00
C GLN A 70 -1.06 21.76 5.09
N GLY A 71 -2.15 22.39 5.51
CA GLY A 71 -3.41 22.40 4.79
C GLY A 71 -4.47 23.25 5.48
N GLU A 72 -5.73 23.07 5.08
CA GLU A 72 -6.86 23.81 5.63
C GLU A 72 -7.11 23.43 7.11
N SER A 73 -7.06 24.40 8.02
CA SER A 73 -7.24 24.16 9.48
C SER A 73 -8.55 23.45 9.81
N ALA A 74 -9.65 23.82 9.15
CA ALA A 74 -10.94 23.17 9.32
C ALA A 74 -10.92 21.67 8.93
N MET A 75 -10.09 21.26 7.97
CA MET A 75 -9.89 19.84 7.65
C MET A 75 -9.15 19.13 8.78
N HIS A 76 -8.02 19.69 9.22
CA HIS A 76 -7.23 19.13 10.31
C HIS A 76 -8.09 18.95 11.58
N ASP A 77 -8.92 19.93 11.92
CA ASP A 77 -9.76 19.90 13.13
C ASP A 77 -11.02 19.02 12.98
N MET A 78 -11.50 18.74 11.76
CA MET A 78 -12.48 17.67 11.51
C MET A 78 -11.84 16.29 11.71
N VAL A 79 -10.67 16.03 11.10
CA VAL A 79 -10.01 14.72 11.18
C VAL A 79 -9.53 14.41 12.61
N LYS A 80 -9.00 15.40 13.35
CA LYS A 80 -8.67 15.25 14.79
C LYS A 80 -9.89 14.85 15.62
N ARG A 81 -11.05 15.44 15.35
CA ARG A 81 -12.30 15.12 16.07
C ARG A 81 -12.75 13.69 15.79
N GLU A 82 -12.64 13.25 14.54
CA GLU A 82 -13.00 11.87 14.17
C GLU A 82 -12.04 10.85 14.80
N LEU A 83 -10.73 11.12 14.80
CA LEU A 83 -9.73 10.28 15.46
C LEU A 83 -9.87 10.21 17.00
N ALA A 84 -10.61 11.12 17.61
CA ALA A 84 -10.93 11.08 19.04
C ALA A 84 -12.18 10.22 19.36
N THR A 85 -12.94 9.80 18.34
CA THR A 85 -14.09 8.90 18.49
C THR A 85 -13.61 7.47 18.80
N PRO A 86 -14.24 6.72 19.73
CA PRO A 86 -13.83 5.35 20.07
C PRO A 86 -13.87 4.32 18.92
N ASN A 87 -14.59 4.64 17.84
CA ASN A 87 -14.64 3.88 16.59
C ASN A 87 -14.57 4.88 15.42
N PRO A 88 -13.37 5.32 15.02
CA PRO A 88 -13.20 6.36 14.01
C PRO A 88 -13.50 5.82 12.60
N ASN A 89 -14.20 6.60 11.78
CA ASN A 89 -14.44 6.29 10.38
C ASN A 89 -13.14 6.42 9.56
N SER A 90 -12.43 5.29 9.35
CA SER A 90 -11.17 5.25 8.59
C SER A 90 -11.28 5.86 7.18
N ALA A 91 -12.47 5.84 6.58
CA ALA A 91 -12.70 6.29 5.22
C ALA A 91 -12.99 7.79 5.06
N ILE A 92 -13.09 8.57 6.14
CA ILE A 92 -13.53 9.99 6.10
C ILE A 92 -12.64 10.89 5.22
N PHE A 93 -11.36 10.54 5.02
CA PHE A 93 -10.45 11.27 4.11
C PHE A 93 -10.98 11.37 2.66
N ARG A 94 -11.89 10.48 2.26
CA ARG A 94 -12.51 10.46 0.92
C ARG A 94 -13.42 11.68 0.69
N GLU A 95 -14.03 12.22 1.75
CA GLU A 95 -14.82 13.46 1.69
C GLU A 95 -13.92 14.69 1.42
N PHE A 96 -12.66 14.62 1.85
CA PHE A 96 -11.67 15.67 1.66
C PHE A 96 -10.81 15.48 0.40
N ALA A 97 -11.18 14.57 -0.51
CA ALA A 97 -10.34 14.22 -1.67
C ALA A 97 -9.85 15.43 -2.49
N ALA A 98 -10.72 16.42 -2.73
CA ALA A 98 -10.39 17.64 -3.48
C ALA A 98 -9.80 18.78 -2.63
N ARG A 99 -9.57 18.57 -1.32
CA ARG A 99 -8.84 19.55 -0.48
C ARG A 99 -7.36 19.49 -0.79
N GLN A 100 -6.72 20.65 -0.72
CA GLN A 100 -5.30 20.80 -0.99
C GLN A 100 -4.45 20.74 0.29
N VAL A 101 -3.31 20.08 0.18
CA VAL A 101 -2.26 19.95 1.20
C VAL A 101 -0.89 20.25 0.59
N SER A 102 0.07 20.61 1.44
CA SER A 102 1.48 20.77 1.07
C SER A 102 2.38 20.09 2.10
N LEU A 103 3.60 19.73 1.70
CA LEU A 103 4.59 19.18 2.63
C LEU A 103 5.03 20.25 3.65
N GLY A 104 5.08 19.89 4.93
CA GLY A 104 5.71 20.70 5.97
C GLY A 104 7.21 20.88 5.68
N ALA A 105 7.56 22.01 5.07
CA ALA A 105 8.89 22.25 4.49
C ALA A 105 10.05 22.26 5.49
N GLU A 106 9.75 22.34 6.79
CA GLU A 106 10.71 22.27 7.89
C GLU A 106 11.00 20.82 8.30
N VAL A 107 9.98 19.96 8.38
CA VAL A 107 10.14 18.54 8.74
C VAL A 107 10.78 17.74 7.60
N ALA A 108 10.50 18.11 6.35
CA ALA A 108 11.09 17.50 5.14
C ALA A 108 12.62 17.68 5.04
N ARG A 109 13.19 18.65 5.78
CA ARG A 109 14.64 18.88 5.91
C ARG A 109 15.24 18.02 7.02
N THR A 110 14.50 17.82 8.11
CA THR A 110 14.92 16.99 9.25
C THR A 110 14.93 15.51 8.88
N SER A 111 13.87 14.98 8.26
CA SER A 111 13.84 13.57 7.83
C SER A 111 14.87 13.25 6.74
N ALA A 112 15.24 14.24 5.92
CA ALA A 112 16.31 14.11 4.93
C ALA A 112 17.74 14.10 5.53
N ARG A 113 17.87 14.30 6.85
CA ARG A 113 19.15 14.36 7.59
C ARG A 113 19.31 13.20 8.58
N GLU A 114 18.26 12.41 8.80
CA GLU A 114 18.19 11.37 9.83
C GLU A 114 18.62 9.98 9.32
N GLU A 115 19.73 9.88 8.57
CA GLU A 115 20.41 8.60 8.33
C GLU A 115 21.93 8.75 8.15
N PRO A 116 22.75 7.93 8.84
CA PRO A 116 22.55 7.38 10.17
C PRO A 116 23.06 8.35 11.24
N ARG A 117 22.71 8.11 12.51
CA ARG A 117 23.47 8.67 13.63
C ARG A 117 24.84 7.98 13.68
N ALA A 118 25.80 8.51 12.93
CA ALA A 118 27.20 8.26 13.19
C ALA A 118 27.50 8.74 14.62
N GLU A 119 27.69 7.80 15.54
CA GLU A 119 28.25 8.15 16.84
C GLU A 119 29.64 8.77 16.59
N PRO A 120 29.95 9.93 17.20
CA PRO A 120 31.30 10.45 17.13
C PRO A 120 32.21 9.43 17.79
N VAL A 121 33.02 8.73 16.99
CA VAL A 121 34.03 7.79 17.47
C VAL A 121 34.83 8.52 18.54
N ARG A 122 34.69 8.05 19.78
CA ARG A 122 35.19 8.74 20.96
C ARG A 122 36.70 8.61 20.97
N GLU A 123 37.36 9.56 20.30
CA GLU A 123 38.80 9.62 20.03
C GLU A 123 39.59 8.97 21.16
N GLN A 124 40.07 7.75 20.92
CA GLN A 124 40.75 6.96 21.94
C GLN A 124 42.18 7.48 22.08
N ARG A 125 42.28 8.64 22.77
CA ARG A 125 43.50 9.33 23.17
C ARG A 125 44.52 8.27 23.61
N PRO A 126 45.64 8.12 22.88
CA PRO A 126 46.50 6.95 23.04
C PRO A 126 47.09 6.92 24.45
N ILE A 127 46.84 5.83 25.18
CA ILE A 127 47.48 5.57 26.47
C ILE A 127 48.90 5.09 26.20
N ARG A 128 49.77 6.06 25.96
CA ARG A 128 51.22 5.96 26.08
C ARG A 128 51.64 6.86 27.24
N GLU A 129 52.74 6.53 27.90
CA GLU A 129 53.39 7.37 28.93
C GLU A 129 52.79 7.40 30.34
N GLN A 130 52.24 6.29 30.85
CA GLN A 130 52.23 6.01 32.30
C GLN A 130 52.66 4.55 32.57
N ALA A 131 53.98 4.33 32.57
CA ALA A 131 54.63 3.05 32.83
C ALA A 131 55.74 3.20 33.90
N ALA A 132 55.35 3.72 35.06
CA ALA A 132 56.13 3.94 36.29
C ALA A 132 55.12 4.36 37.38
N GLU A 133 55.12 3.90 38.63
CA GLU A 133 55.84 2.83 39.34
C GLU A 133 54.91 2.32 40.47
N LEU A 134 54.89 1.03 40.80
CA LEU A 134 54.69 0.53 42.17
C LEU A 134 55.24 -0.91 42.31
N PRO A 135 55.96 -1.25 43.41
CA PRO A 135 56.58 -2.56 43.57
C PRO A 135 55.76 -3.57 44.40
N TYR A 136 55.80 -4.83 43.95
CA TYR A 136 55.94 -6.07 44.74
C TYR A 136 55.23 -6.23 46.12
N ALA A 137 54.11 -6.96 46.11
CA ALA A 137 53.79 -8.08 47.03
C ALA A 137 52.67 -8.90 46.33
N SER A 138 52.83 -10.16 45.91
CA SER A 138 53.21 -11.40 46.64
C SER A 138 52.09 -11.97 47.51
N ASP A 139 51.92 -13.30 47.37
CA ASP A 139 51.09 -14.22 48.16
C ASP A 139 49.55 -14.05 48.12
N ILE A 140 48.89 -14.93 47.35
CA ILE A 140 48.03 -16.02 47.89
C ILE A 140 47.65 -17.00 46.73
N PRO A 141 47.68 -18.33 46.95
CA PRO A 141 47.45 -19.33 45.90
C PRO A 141 45.96 -19.56 45.55
N PRO A 142 45.65 -20.17 44.38
CA PRO A 142 44.28 -20.51 43.99
C PRO A 142 43.73 -21.68 44.81
N ARG A 143 42.40 -21.72 44.98
CA ARG A 143 41.67 -22.91 45.44
C ARG A 143 40.50 -23.25 44.53
N TYR A 144 40.26 -24.55 44.41
CA TYR A 144 39.42 -25.23 43.44
C TYR A 144 38.34 -26.06 44.16
N GLU A 145 37.23 -26.36 43.46
CA GLU A 145 36.12 -27.27 43.87
C GLU A 145 35.35 -26.86 45.16
N GLU A 146 34.09 -27.20 45.43
CA GLU A 146 32.98 -27.86 44.68
C GLU A 146 31.74 -26.90 44.73
N ALA A 147 30.47 -27.15 44.37
CA ALA A 147 29.62 -28.25 43.88
C ALA A 147 28.60 -27.63 42.87
N VAL A 148 27.97 -28.29 41.90
CA VAL A 148 27.24 -29.57 41.79
C VAL A 148 25.87 -29.60 42.50
N SER A 149 24.83 -29.76 41.66
CA SER A 149 23.46 -30.24 41.95
C SER A 149 22.61 -29.59 43.05
N ARG A 150 21.56 -28.87 42.62
CA ARG A 150 20.18 -29.30 42.96
C ARG A 150 19.10 -28.81 41.98
N SER A 151 18.60 -29.72 41.17
CA SER A 151 17.36 -29.56 40.39
C SER A 151 16.15 -29.98 41.23
N GLN A 152 15.07 -29.19 41.24
CA GLN A 152 13.70 -29.70 41.47
C GLN A 152 12.67 -28.89 40.67
N PRO A 153 11.69 -29.55 40.03
CA PRO A 153 10.57 -28.87 39.36
C PRO A 153 9.34 -28.76 40.28
N ILE A 154 8.54 -27.71 40.06
CA ILE A 154 7.13 -27.62 40.50
C ILE A 154 6.28 -27.44 39.23
N SER A 155 5.83 -28.52 38.60
CA SER A 155 4.71 -29.38 39.01
C SER A 155 3.37 -28.66 38.91
N SER A 156 2.78 -28.67 37.71
CA SER A 156 1.40 -28.30 37.45
C SER A 156 0.45 -29.11 38.34
N ARG A 157 -0.57 -28.46 38.95
CA ARG A 157 -1.80 -29.16 39.31
C ARG A 157 -3.02 -28.26 39.35
N ASP A 158 -4.14 -28.91 39.10
CA ASP A 158 -5.48 -28.41 38.87
C ASP A 158 -6.06 -27.64 40.07
N TYR A 159 -6.80 -26.57 39.78
CA TYR A 159 -8.00 -26.20 40.54
C TYR A 159 -9.12 -25.83 39.57
N ALA A 160 -10.33 -26.28 39.88
CA ALA A 160 -11.51 -26.16 39.02
C ALA A 160 -12.75 -25.83 39.85
N PHE A 161 -13.81 -25.37 39.15
CA PHE A 161 -15.15 -25.06 39.66
C PHE A 161 -15.29 -23.89 40.65
N GLY A 162 -16.33 -23.09 40.42
CA GLY A 162 -16.64 -21.87 41.18
C GLY A 162 -17.92 -21.21 40.68
N SER A 163 -19.04 -21.96 40.65
CA SER A 163 -20.32 -21.47 40.16
C SER A 163 -21.11 -20.72 41.25
N GLY A 164 -21.60 -19.52 40.91
CA GLY A 164 -22.44 -18.66 41.75
C GLY A 164 -22.59 -17.31 41.02
N ALA A 165 -23.66 -16.98 40.31
CA ALA A 165 -25.11 -17.18 40.50
C ALA A 165 -25.72 -16.27 41.58
N SER A 166 -26.91 -15.73 41.24
CA SER A 166 -27.71 -14.75 41.99
C SER A 166 -27.13 -13.32 42.14
N SER A 167 -27.91 -12.23 42.16
CA SER A 167 -29.10 -11.80 41.38
C SER A 167 -29.71 -10.59 42.07
N GLN A 168 -30.02 -9.50 41.34
CA GLN A 168 -31.11 -8.60 41.74
C GLN A 168 -31.66 -7.76 40.58
N SER A 169 -32.83 -8.17 40.10
CA SER A 169 -33.85 -7.36 39.44
C SER A 169 -34.39 -6.26 40.38
N ALA A 170 -35.09 -5.21 39.96
CA ALA A 170 -35.27 -4.58 38.65
C ALA A 170 -36.01 -3.24 38.83
N ALA A 171 -36.06 -2.39 37.80
CA ALA A 171 -37.03 -1.32 37.70
C ALA A 171 -37.41 -1.10 36.21
N SER A 172 -38.60 -1.57 35.82
CA SER A 172 -39.11 -1.42 34.45
C SER A 172 -39.79 -0.07 34.24
N ALA A 173 -39.40 0.66 33.20
CA ALA A 173 -40.19 1.75 32.64
C ALA A 173 -40.26 1.55 31.11
N ALA A 174 -41.42 1.13 30.60
CA ALA A 174 -41.59 0.81 29.19
C ALA A 174 -42.05 2.04 28.39
N VAL A 175 -41.30 2.36 27.33
CA VAL A 175 -41.70 3.28 26.25
C VAL A 175 -41.39 2.60 24.91
N ALA A 176 -42.19 2.89 23.88
CA ALA A 176 -42.32 2.05 22.69
C ALA A 176 -41.11 2.05 21.73
N PRO A 177 -40.92 0.97 20.94
CA PRO A 177 -40.02 0.96 19.78
C PRO A 177 -40.46 1.95 18.69
N PRO A 178 -39.55 2.36 17.78
CA PRO A 178 -39.75 3.51 16.90
C PRO A 178 -40.74 3.28 15.75
N ALA A 179 -41.21 4.40 15.17
CA ALA A 179 -42.13 4.43 14.04
C ALA A 179 -41.51 3.89 12.73
N SER A 180 -42.38 3.47 11.81
CA SER A 180 -42.05 2.84 10.53
C SER A 180 -41.12 3.68 9.62
N PRO A 181 -40.29 3.03 8.78
CA PRO A 181 -39.48 3.73 7.79
C PRO A 181 -40.35 4.45 6.74
N ALA A 182 -39.86 5.60 6.26
CA ALA A 182 -40.54 6.38 5.24
C ALA A 182 -40.53 5.68 3.87
N THR A 183 -41.67 5.71 3.17
CA THR A 183 -41.84 5.15 1.83
C THR A 183 -41.03 5.96 0.80
N PRO A 184 -40.14 5.36 0.00
CA PRO A 184 -39.58 6.04 -1.17
C PRO A 184 -40.65 6.21 -2.25
N PRO A 185 -40.72 7.35 -2.96
CA PRO A 185 -41.65 7.52 -4.08
C PRO A 185 -41.22 6.66 -5.27
N SER A 186 -42.12 5.80 -5.75
CA SER A 186 -41.92 5.01 -6.96
C SER A 186 -41.89 5.91 -8.20
N PHE A 187 -40.68 6.25 -8.67
CA PHE A 187 -40.51 6.89 -9.98
C PHE A 187 -40.74 5.88 -11.10
N THR A 188 -41.97 5.84 -11.62
CA THR A 188 -42.35 5.07 -12.81
C THR A 188 -41.71 5.67 -14.06
N ALA A 189 -40.41 5.41 -14.25
CA ALA A 189 -39.67 5.78 -15.45
C ALA A 189 -40.06 4.86 -16.61
N SER A 190 -41.15 5.21 -17.31
CA SER A 190 -41.58 4.51 -18.52
C SER A 190 -40.47 4.49 -19.57
N PRO A 191 -40.12 3.32 -20.16
CA PRO A 191 -39.20 3.29 -21.29
C PRO A 191 -39.85 3.97 -22.51
N PRO A 192 -39.18 4.93 -23.17
CA PRO A 192 -39.66 5.45 -24.45
C PRO A 192 -39.65 4.31 -25.49
N ALA A 193 -40.64 4.34 -26.39
CA ALA A 193 -40.94 3.20 -27.26
C ALA A 193 -39.81 2.87 -28.25
N SER A 194 -39.66 1.58 -28.56
CA SER A 194 -38.76 1.08 -29.60
C SER A 194 -39.14 1.63 -30.97
N THR A 195 -38.46 2.68 -31.44
CA THR A 195 -38.55 3.14 -32.82
C THR A 195 -37.98 2.06 -33.76
N GLN A 196 -38.88 1.28 -34.36
CA GLN A 196 -38.53 0.36 -35.43
C GLN A 196 -38.03 1.16 -36.64
N MET A 197 -36.80 0.91 -37.10
CA MET A 197 -36.39 1.35 -38.42
C MET A 197 -36.88 0.35 -39.48
N PRO A 198 -37.40 0.82 -40.64
CA PRO A 198 -37.99 -0.05 -41.63
C PRO A 198 -36.95 -0.90 -42.37
N ALA A 199 -37.32 -2.12 -42.73
CA ALA A 199 -36.50 -2.98 -43.57
C ALA A 199 -36.41 -2.41 -44.99
N SER A 200 -35.27 -1.82 -45.34
CA SER A 200 -34.97 -1.42 -46.72
C SER A 200 -34.44 -2.61 -47.52
N SER A 201 -35.31 -3.22 -48.32
CA SER A 201 -34.94 -4.24 -49.30
C SER A 201 -33.86 -3.74 -50.25
N GLN A 202 -32.77 -4.49 -50.39
CA GLN A 202 -31.86 -4.37 -51.53
C GLN A 202 -31.77 -5.72 -52.26
N ALA A 203 -31.77 -5.65 -53.59
CA ALA A 203 -32.12 -6.79 -54.44
C ALA A 203 -31.00 -7.82 -54.58
N SER A 204 -31.39 -9.08 -54.73
CA SER A 204 -30.49 -10.16 -55.13
C SER A 204 -30.14 -10.04 -56.61
N THR A 205 -29.05 -9.34 -56.95
CA THR A 205 -28.47 -9.40 -58.30
C THR A 205 -27.42 -10.50 -58.35
N SER A 206 -27.78 -11.64 -58.95
CA SER A 206 -26.84 -12.75 -59.16
C SER A 206 -25.88 -12.44 -60.30
N ALA A 207 -24.57 -12.42 -60.02
CA ALA A 207 -23.51 -12.30 -61.00
C ALA A 207 -22.42 -13.34 -60.71
N GLN A 208 -22.41 -14.42 -61.51
CA GLN A 208 -21.33 -15.40 -61.56
C GLN A 208 -20.14 -14.83 -62.34
N ILE A 209 -18.89 -15.19 -61.96
CA ILE A 209 -17.65 -15.22 -62.78
C ILE A 209 -16.49 -15.63 -61.82
N PRO A 210 -15.46 -16.37 -62.27
CA PRO A 210 -15.29 -17.76 -61.82
C PRO A 210 -14.13 -18.00 -60.84
N THR A 211 -14.02 -19.24 -60.37
CA THR A 211 -12.88 -19.77 -59.60
C THR A 211 -11.60 -19.86 -60.45
N PRO A 212 -10.50 -19.20 -60.04
CA PRO A 212 -9.15 -19.59 -60.41
C PRO A 212 -8.63 -20.62 -59.42
N ALA A 213 -8.28 -21.82 -59.88
CA ALA A 213 -7.60 -22.80 -59.03
C ALA A 213 -6.14 -22.37 -58.81
N GLN A 214 -5.83 -21.85 -57.62
CA GLN A 214 -4.45 -21.62 -57.17
C GLN A 214 -4.23 -22.27 -55.80
N ALA A 215 -3.01 -22.76 -55.57
CA ALA A 215 -2.69 -23.60 -54.43
C ALA A 215 -2.83 -22.86 -53.10
N ALA A 216 -3.29 -23.57 -52.07
CA ALA A 216 -3.46 -23.00 -50.73
C ALA A 216 -2.09 -22.75 -50.06
N PRO A 217 -1.72 -21.50 -49.73
CA PRO A 217 -0.84 -21.27 -48.60
C PRO A 217 -1.59 -21.69 -47.32
N ALA A 218 -0.89 -22.31 -46.38
CA ALA A 218 -1.50 -22.72 -45.12
C ALA A 218 -2.07 -21.49 -44.38
N SER A 219 -3.27 -21.61 -43.83
CA SER A 219 -3.86 -20.57 -42.98
C SER A 219 -2.88 -20.21 -41.85
N PRO A 220 -2.50 -18.93 -41.68
CA PRO A 220 -1.78 -18.54 -40.47
C PRO A 220 -2.71 -18.83 -39.29
N ALA A 221 -2.30 -19.77 -38.43
CA ALA A 221 -3.06 -20.13 -37.26
C ALA A 221 -3.36 -18.87 -36.44
N ARG A 222 -4.57 -18.78 -35.85
CA ARG A 222 -4.94 -17.67 -34.96
C ARG A 222 -3.86 -17.55 -33.89
N GLY A 223 -3.04 -16.50 -33.99
CA GLY A 223 -1.94 -16.23 -33.08
C GLY A 223 -2.48 -15.91 -31.70
N SER A 224 -2.71 -16.95 -30.90
CA SER A 224 -3.02 -16.79 -29.48
C SER A 224 -1.79 -16.13 -28.84
N VAL A 225 -1.92 -14.84 -28.53
CA VAL A 225 -0.82 -14.03 -27.98
C VAL A 225 -0.61 -14.43 -26.53
N GLN A 226 0.11 -15.53 -26.31
CA GLN A 226 0.35 -16.11 -24.99
C GLN A 226 1.42 -15.32 -24.20
N SER A 227 1.18 -14.03 -23.97
CA SER A 227 2.06 -13.10 -23.23
C SER A 227 2.07 -13.32 -21.70
N GLY A 228 1.78 -14.54 -21.23
CA GLY A 228 1.93 -14.92 -19.82
C GLY A 228 3.37 -15.34 -19.53
N VAL A 229 4.05 -14.62 -18.64
CA VAL A 229 5.44 -14.88 -18.22
C VAL A 229 5.55 -16.26 -17.55
N VAL A 230 6.59 -17.03 -17.87
CA VAL A 230 6.83 -18.39 -17.34
C VAL A 230 8.01 -18.34 -16.35
N GLY A 231 7.70 -18.17 -15.06
CA GLY A 231 8.70 -18.08 -13.99
C GLY A 231 9.58 -16.82 -14.03
N GLY A 232 10.62 -16.80 -13.19
CA GLY A 232 11.55 -15.67 -13.06
C GLY A 232 11.22 -14.74 -11.89
N GLN A 233 11.50 -13.46 -12.04
CA GLN A 233 11.29 -12.41 -11.03
C GLN A 233 10.25 -11.40 -11.52
N CYS A 234 9.46 -10.83 -10.61
CA CYS A 234 8.50 -9.79 -10.96
C CYS A 234 9.21 -8.51 -11.43
N ARG A 235 8.90 -8.05 -12.65
CA ARG A 235 9.43 -6.79 -13.23
C ARG A 235 9.13 -5.52 -12.41
N TYR A 236 8.20 -5.61 -11.45
CA TYR A 236 7.74 -4.49 -10.63
C TYR A 236 8.16 -4.55 -9.16
N CYS A 237 8.23 -5.74 -8.54
CA CYS A 237 8.54 -5.90 -7.11
C CYS A 237 9.67 -6.89 -6.81
N SER A 238 10.40 -7.35 -7.83
CA SER A 238 11.44 -8.42 -7.81
C SER A 238 11.03 -9.80 -7.29
N GLY A 239 9.91 -9.92 -6.56
CA GLY A 239 9.44 -11.17 -5.94
C GLY A 239 9.34 -12.33 -6.94
N ALA A 240 9.74 -13.52 -6.49
CA ALA A 240 9.84 -14.72 -7.32
C ALA A 240 8.48 -15.13 -7.90
N LEU A 241 8.44 -15.37 -9.21
CA LEU A 241 7.28 -15.89 -9.92
C LEU A 241 7.34 -17.42 -9.93
N PRO A 242 6.22 -18.13 -9.68
CA PRO A 242 6.21 -19.59 -9.66
C PRO A 242 6.62 -20.17 -11.01
N SER A 243 7.74 -20.90 -11.03
CA SER A 243 8.25 -21.60 -12.20
C SER A 243 7.27 -22.68 -12.70
N GLY A 244 7.22 -22.90 -14.01
CA GLY A 244 6.37 -23.94 -14.62
C GLY A 244 4.89 -23.59 -14.75
N ARG A 245 4.47 -22.37 -14.41
CA ARG A 245 3.11 -21.85 -14.71
C ARG A 245 3.20 -20.48 -15.36
N ARG A 246 2.27 -20.17 -16.27
CA ARG A 246 2.10 -18.82 -16.83
C ARG A 246 1.34 -17.96 -15.82
N THR A 247 1.97 -16.91 -15.30
CA THR A 247 1.30 -15.93 -14.42
C THR A 247 0.91 -14.68 -15.20
N VAL A 248 -0.38 -14.34 -15.19
CA VAL A 248 -0.90 -13.05 -15.70
C VAL A 248 -0.67 -11.96 -14.65
N TYR A 249 -1.02 -12.22 -13.39
CA TYR A 249 -0.80 -11.29 -12.27
C TYR A 249 0.30 -11.80 -11.35
N CYS A 250 1.08 -10.90 -10.78
CA CYS A 250 2.10 -11.26 -9.80
C CYS A 250 1.47 -11.54 -8.41
N PRO A 251 1.71 -12.71 -7.78
CA PRO A 251 1.17 -13.00 -6.45
C PRO A 251 1.77 -12.13 -5.34
N HIS A 252 2.87 -11.43 -5.60
CA HIS A 252 3.62 -10.65 -4.61
C HIS A 252 3.23 -9.17 -4.50
N CYS A 253 2.64 -8.58 -5.56
CA CYS A 253 2.20 -7.18 -5.61
C CYS A 253 0.85 -6.97 -6.33
N GLY A 254 0.25 -8.02 -6.91
CA GLY A 254 -1.00 -7.94 -7.67
C GLY A 254 -0.90 -7.33 -9.08
N GLN A 255 0.26 -6.79 -9.47
CA GLN A 255 0.43 -6.10 -10.76
C GLN A 255 0.31 -7.07 -11.95
N ASN A 256 -0.34 -6.61 -13.02
CA ASN A 256 -0.44 -7.35 -14.27
C ASN A 256 0.91 -7.39 -15.00
N LEU A 257 1.36 -8.59 -15.36
CA LEU A 257 2.61 -8.89 -16.04
C LEU A 257 2.49 -8.89 -17.57
N THR A 258 1.27 -8.89 -18.13
CA THR A 258 1.04 -8.76 -19.59
C THR A 258 1.18 -7.32 -20.09
N ILE A 259 1.27 -6.36 -19.16
CA ILE A 259 1.32 -4.92 -19.40
C ILE A 259 2.71 -4.39 -18.98
N GLN A 260 3.19 -3.40 -19.73
CA GLN A 260 4.40 -2.62 -19.47
C GLN A 260 4.03 -1.12 -19.48
N ARG A 261 4.65 -0.32 -18.61
CA ARG A 261 4.46 1.14 -18.61
C ARG A 261 5.44 1.80 -19.58
N CYS A 262 5.01 2.81 -20.31
CA CYS A 262 5.91 3.61 -21.15
C CYS A 262 6.91 4.39 -20.29
N PRO A 263 8.23 4.31 -20.53
CA PRO A 263 9.26 5.02 -19.76
C PRO A 263 9.29 6.55 -19.98
N ALA A 264 8.36 7.11 -20.77
CA ALA A 264 8.27 8.55 -21.04
C ALA A 264 7.01 9.23 -20.50
N CYS A 265 5.91 8.49 -20.31
CA CYS A 265 4.61 9.04 -19.93
C CYS A 265 3.77 8.08 -19.06
N ALA A 266 4.36 6.99 -18.56
CA ALA A 266 3.74 5.96 -17.71
C ALA A 266 2.51 5.21 -18.28
N THR A 267 2.00 5.57 -19.47
CA THR A 267 0.90 4.90 -20.18
C THR A 267 1.08 3.38 -20.20
N GLU A 268 0.01 2.66 -19.90
CA GLU A 268 -0.05 1.21 -19.93
C GLU A 268 -0.15 0.70 -21.38
N LEU A 269 0.73 -0.23 -21.73
CA LEU A 269 0.86 -0.81 -23.07
C LEU A 269 1.02 -2.33 -22.93
N GLU A 270 0.49 -3.11 -23.85
CA GLU A 270 0.67 -4.56 -23.78
C GLU A 270 2.10 -4.96 -24.18
N MET A 271 2.60 -6.08 -23.65
CA MET A 271 3.89 -6.63 -24.09
C MET A 271 3.81 -7.08 -25.56
N GLY A 272 4.63 -6.45 -26.40
CA GLY A 272 4.65 -6.64 -27.86
C GLY A 272 4.45 -5.33 -28.64
N TRP A 273 3.89 -4.29 -28.01
CA TRP A 273 3.80 -2.96 -28.62
C TRP A 273 5.20 -2.36 -28.83
N LYS A 274 5.47 -1.85 -30.04
CA LYS A 274 6.76 -1.22 -30.39
C LYS A 274 6.84 0.25 -29.96
N HIS A 275 5.73 0.97 -29.98
CA HIS A 275 5.64 2.40 -29.69
C HIS A 275 4.50 2.67 -28.70
N CYS A 276 4.61 3.73 -27.91
CA CYS A 276 3.54 4.20 -27.04
C CYS A 276 2.45 4.93 -27.83
N ILE A 277 1.19 4.55 -27.60
CA ILE A 277 0.01 5.21 -28.22
C ILE A 277 -0.15 6.68 -27.81
N THR A 278 0.28 7.07 -26.60
CA THR A 278 0.13 8.44 -26.08
C THR A 278 1.24 9.38 -26.52
N CYS A 279 2.50 8.93 -26.54
CA CYS A 279 3.66 9.81 -26.76
C CYS A 279 4.55 9.42 -27.96
N GLY A 280 4.16 8.40 -28.75
CA GLY A 280 4.88 7.93 -29.94
C GLY A 280 6.24 7.24 -29.68
N ARG A 281 6.86 7.42 -28.51
CA ARG A 281 8.20 6.90 -28.20
C ARG A 281 8.24 5.37 -28.29
N GLY A 282 9.33 4.84 -28.84
CA GLY A 282 9.62 3.41 -28.84
C GLY A 282 9.72 2.84 -27.42
N VAL A 283 9.16 1.65 -27.20
CA VAL A 283 9.13 0.97 -25.88
C VAL A 283 9.70 -0.46 -25.90
N GLY A 284 10.28 -0.90 -27.03
CA GLY A 284 11.05 -2.13 -27.15
C GLY A 284 12.27 -1.89 -28.03
N GLY A 285 13.46 -2.19 -27.50
CA GLY A 285 14.74 -1.81 -28.12
C GLY A 285 15.97 -2.41 -27.44
N LEU A 286 16.02 -3.75 -27.43
CA LEU A 286 17.22 -4.60 -27.35
C LEU A 286 16.87 -5.91 -28.08
#